data_AF-A0AA96WQU5-F1
#
_entry.id   AF-A0AA96WQU5-F1
#
_cell.length_a   1.000
_cell.length_b   1.000
_cell.length_c   1.000
_cell.angle_alpha   90.00
_cell.angle_beta   90.00
_cell.angle_gamma   90.00
#
_symmetry.space_group_name_H-M   'P 1'
#
loop_
_entity.id
_entity.type
_entity.pdbx_description
1 polymer ?
#
loop_
_entity_poly.entity_id
_entity_poly.type
_entity_poly.pdbx_seq_one_letter_code
_entity_poly.pdbx_strand_id
1 'polypeptide(L)'
;MPRAKVIPTLESITAQAAQLSRAERLELISILQAMDEAESAQQKPDKQTRKQIALERKGIRGGRGSFEDKYINGYGPYRYLRYWYGKTHKSVYLGRVKPSQIGEPTEE
;
A
#
# COMPACT_ATOMS: atom_id res chain seq x y z
N MET A 1 1.43 3.57 -33.34
CA MET A 1 1.85 2.36 -32.59
C MET A 1 1.72 2.65 -31.09
N PRO A 2 0.86 1.97 -30.33
CA PRO A 2 0.84 2.13 -28.87
C PRO A 2 2.17 1.63 -28.28
N ARG A 3 2.86 2.47 -27.49
CA ARG A 3 4.07 2.04 -26.76
C ARG A 3 3.67 1.01 -25.72
N ALA A 4 4.35 -0.14 -25.71
CA ALA A 4 4.19 -1.14 -24.67
C ALA A 4 4.46 -0.50 -23.29
N LYS A 5 3.61 -0.82 -22.32
CA LYS A 5 3.75 -0.32 -20.95
C LYS A 5 4.99 -0.98 -20.34
N VAL A 6 6.05 -0.20 -20.12
CA VAL A 6 7.28 -0.70 -19.51
C VAL A 6 6.97 -1.08 -18.06
N ILE A 7 7.15 -2.36 -17.73
CA ILE A 7 7.04 -2.84 -16.35
C ILE A 7 8.39 -2.56 -15.69
N PRO A 8 8.44 -1.79 -14.59
CA PRO A 8 9.70 -1.52 -13.91
C PRO A 8 10.26 -2.83 -13.32
N THR A 9 11.56 -3.06 -13.51
CA THR A 9 12.27 -4.18 -12.89
C THR A 9 12.77 -3.79 -11.52
N LEU A 10 13.01 -4.76 -10.64
CA LEU A 10 13.59 -4.50 -9.31
C LEU A 10 14.91 -3.71 -9.40
N GLU A 11 15.79 -4.07 -10.34
CA GLU A 11 17.05 -3.37 -10.59
C GLU A 11 16.84 -1.91 -11.01
N SER A 12 15.85 -1.63 -11.86
CA SER A 12 15.54 -0.26 -12.28
C SER A 12 15.04 0.59 -11.10
N ILE A 13 14.24 0.00 -10.21
CA ILE A 13 13.71 0.66 -9.01
C ILE A 13 14.83 0.90 -8.00
N THR A 14 15.73 -0.07 -7.77
CA THR A 14 16.85 0.12 -6.84
C THR A 14 17.84 1.17 -7.34
N ALA A 15 18.11 1.21 -8.65
CA ALA A 15 18.92 2.27 -9.25
C ALA A 15 18.29 3.65 -9.08
N GLN A 16 16.96 3.78 -9.23
CA GLN A 16 16.24 5.02 -8.97
C GLN A 16 16.26 5.40 -7.48
N ALA A 17 16.05 4.44 -6.58
CA ALA A 17 16.10 4.66 -5.14
C ALA A 17 17.49 5.11 -4.64
N ALA A 18 18.56 4.70 -5.32
CA ALA A 18 19.92 5.13 -5.00
C ALA A 18 20.12 6.65 -5.20
N GLN A 19 19.35 7.28 -6.10
CA GLN A 19 19.41 8.73 -6.38
C GLN A 19 18.72 9.59 -5.32
N LEU A 20 17.87 8.99 -4.47
CA LEU A 20 17.18 9.69 -3.40
C LEU A 20 18.14 10.12 -2.29
N SER A 21 17.74 11.10 -1.49
CA SER A 21 18.43 11.41 -0.23
C SER A 21 18.31 10.25 0.77
N ARG A 22 19.15 10.25 1.82
CA ARG A 22 19.02 9.26 2.90
C ARG A 22 17.66 9.31 3.57
N ALA A 23 17.10 10.51 3.77
CA ALA A 23 15.80 10.68 4.40
C ALA A 23 14.66 10.10 3.54
N GLU A 24 14.69 10.35 2.23
CA GLU A 24 13.71 9.80 1.29
C GLU A 24 13.83 8.28 1.16
N ARG A 25 15.04 7.71 1.21
CA ARG A 25 15.20 6.24 1.25
C ARG A 25 14.60 5.62 2.51
N LEU A 26 14.73 6.27 3.66
CA LEU A 26 14.09 5.79 4.90
C LEU A 26 12.56 5.87 4.83
N GLU A 27 12.04 6.93 4.22
CA GLU A 27 10.61 7.03 3.95
C GLU A 27 10.15 5.95 2.96
N LEU A 28 10.90 5.68 1.89
CA LEU A 28 10.62 4.61 0.93
C LEU A 28 10.57 3.24 1.62
N ILE A 29 11.50 2.94 2.53
CA ILE A 29 11.46 1.71 3.33
C ILE A 29 10.17 1.63 4.15
N SER A 30 9.75 2.75 4.76
CA SER A 30 8.52 2.80 5.55
C SER A 30 7.27 2.57 4.68
N ILE A 31 7.26 3.12 3.45
CA ILE A 31 6.20 2.91 2.46
C ILE A 31 6.12 1.43 2.06
N LEU A 32 7.25 0.79 1.75
CA LEU A 32 7.28 -0.62 1.34
C LEU A 32 6.81 -1.54 2.48
N GLN A 33 7.26 -1.29 3.71
CA GLN A 33 6.79 -2.03 4.90
C GLN A 33 5.28 -1.86 5.12
N ALA A 34 4.76 -0.64 4.97
CA ALA A 34 3.33 -0.38 5.09
C ALA A 34 2.51 -1.08 3.99
N MET A 35 3.08 -1.24 2.79
CA MET A 35 2.47 -1.96 1.68
C MET A 35 2.34 -3.45 2.00
N ASP A 36 3.44 -4.11 2.41
CA ASP A 36 3.43 -5.53 2.80
C ASP A 36 2.46 -5.81 3.95
N GLU A 37 2.40 -4.93 4.95
CA GLU A 37 1.47 -5.03 6.07
C GLU A 37 0.01 -4.90 5.62
N ALA A 38 -0.28 -3.97 4.70
CA ALA A 38 -1.62 -3.75 4.17
C ALA A 38 -2.09 -4.95 3.32
N GLU A 39 -1.21 -5.53 2.51
CA GLU A 39 -1.51 -6.74 1.72
C GLU A 39 -1.75 -7.96 2.62
N SER A 40 -0.90 -8.16 3.63
CA SER A 40 -1.04 -9.24 4.61
C SER A 40 -2.35 -9.13 5.41
N ALA A 41 -2.84 -7.91 5.67
CA ALA A 41 -4.10 -7.68 6.37
C ALA A 41 -5.34 -7.98 5.51
N GLN A 42 -5.24 -7.86 4.18
CA GLN A 42 -6.33 -8.18 3.25
C GLN A 42 -6.51 -9.70 3.06
N GLN A 43 -5.43 -10.47 3.20
CA GLN A 43 -5.51 -11.93 3.21
C GLN A 43 -6.24 -12.37 4.48
N LYS A 44 -7.47 -12.91 4.37
CA LYS A 44 -8.31 -13.34 5.50
C LYS A 44 -7.46 -14.18 6.47
N PRO A 45 -7.07 -13.64 7.64
CA PRO A 45 -6.23 -14.42 8.54
C PRO A 45 -7.11 -15.43 9.26
N ASP A 46 -6.64 -16.67 9.26
CA ASP A 46 -7.24 -17.74 10.03
C ASP A 46 -7.30 -17.36 11.52
N LYS A 47 -8.24 -17.96 12.28
CA LYS A 47 -8.50 -17.54 13.69
C LYS A 47 -7.25 -17.61 14.58
N GLN A 48 -6.31 -18.52 14.28
CA GLN A 48 -5.03 -18.67 14.97
C GLN A 48 -4.03 -17.58 14.55
N THR A 49 -3.94 -17.27 13.26
CA THR A 49 -3.07 -16.22 12.72
C THR A 49 -3.44 -14.84 13.27
N ARG A 50 -4.73 -14.56 13.49
CA ARG A 50 -5.18 -13.32 14.15
C ARG A 50 -4.61 -13.13 15.55
N LYS A 51 -4.53 -14.21 16.33
CA LYS A 51 -3.97 -14.17 17.69
C LYS A 51 -2.45 -14.01 17.64
N GLN A 52 -1.77 -14.67 16.71
CA GLN A 52 -0.33 -14.53 16.49
C GLN A 52 0.04 -13.11 16.08
N ILE A 53 -0.64 -12.55 15.07
CA ILE A 53 -0.48 -11.17 14.60
C ILE A 53 -0.76 -10.18 15.73
N ALA A 54 -1.81 -10.39 16.54
CA ALA A 54 -2.11 -9.53 17.69
C ALA A 54 -1.04 -9.62 18.81
N LEU A 55 -0.40 -10.79 18.97
CA LEU A 55 0.66 -11.02 19.93
C LEU A 55 2.00 -10.42 19.46
N GLU A 56 2.29 -10.47 18.16
CA GLU A 56 3.45 -9.81 17.53
C GLU A 56 3.31 -8.28 17.49
N ARG A 57 2.07 -7.78 17.40
CA ARG A 57 1.70 -6.35 17.52
C ARG A 57 1.87 -5.76 18.93
N LYS A 58 2.43 -6.50 19.90
CA LYS A 58 2.70 -5.96 21.26
C LYS A 58 3.82 -4.90 21.29
N GLY A 59 4.52 -4.66 20.18
CA GLY A 59 5.41 -3.51 20.01
C GLY A 59 4.88 -2.58 18.92
N ILE A 60 4.36 -1.41 19.32
CA ILE A 60 3.76 -0.35 18.49
C ILE A 60 2.29 -0.65 18.08
N ARG A 61 1.35 -0.03 18.82
CA ARG A 61 -0.08 -0.05 18.50
C ARG A 61 -0.35 0.65 17.16
N GLY A 62 -1.04 -0.05 16.25
CA GLY A 62 -1.51 0.46 14.96
C GLY A 62 -0.68 -0.06 13.79
N GLY A 63 -1.31 -0.71 12.81
CA GLY A 63 -0.60 -1.13 11.59
C GLY A 63 0.04 0.06 10.89
N ARG A 64 1.20 -0.13 10.27
CA ARG A 64 1.95 0.95 9.61
C ARG A 64 1.23 1.50 8.39
N GLY A 65 0.31 0.75 7.78
CA GLY A 65 -0.54 1.27 6.70
C GLY A 65 -1.78 0.46 6.33
N SER A 66 -2.59 1.06 5.46
CA SER A 66 -3.82 0.48 4.89
C SER A 66 -4.09 1.01 3.48
N PHE A 67 -4.77 0.22 2.66
CA PHE A 67 -5.24 0.67 1.35
C PHE A 67 -6.55 1.45 1.46
N GLU A 68 -6.65 2.59 0.79
CA GLU A 68 -7.87 3.41 0.69
C GLU A 68 -8.21 3.65 -0.79
N ASP A 69 -9.45 3.35 -1.17
CA ASP A 69 -9.98 3.69 -2.50
C ASP A 69 -10.80 4.97 -2.41
N LYS A 70 -10.46 5.96 -3.24
CA LYS A 70 -11.11 7.28 -3.24
C LYS A 70 -11.65 7.63 -4.61
N TYR A 71 -12.84 8.23 -4.62
CA TYR A 71 -13.35 8.99 -5.76
C TYR A 71 -13.05 10.47 -5.53
N ILE A 72 -12.53 11.14 -6.55
CA ILE A 72 -12.18 12.57 -6.50
C ILE A 72 -12.92 13.24 -7.65
N ASN A 73 -13.79 14.21 -7.32
CA ASN A 73 -14.64 14.93 -8.29
C ASN A 73 -15.45 14.01 -9.23
N GLY A 74 -15.95 12.89 -8.71
CA GLY A 74 -16.69 11.89 -9.50
C GLY A 74 -15.83 10.95 -10.36
N TYR A 75 -14.50 11.10 -10.35
CA TYR A 75 -13.57 10.22 -11.05
C TYR A 75 -12.91 9.24 -10.07
N GLY A 76 -12.80 7.96 -10.46
CA GLY A 76 -12.22 6.92 -9.61
C GLY A 76 -12.64 5.49 -9.99
N PRO A 77 -12.45 4.51 -9.07
CA PRO A 77 -11.73 4.66 -7.80
C PRO A 77 -10.21 4.73 -7.99
N TYR A 78 -9.56 5.54 -7.15
CA TYR A 78 -8.11 5.69 -7.07
C TYR A 78 -7.59 5.03 -5.80
N ARG A 79 -6.61 4.14 -5.94
CA ARG A 79 -5.97 3.44 -4.83
C ARG A 79 -4.88 4.32 -4.23
N TYR A 80 -4.93 4.47 -2.92
CA TYR A 80 -3.88 5.09 -2.11
C TYR A 80 -3.40 4.10 -1.06
N LEU A 81 -2.10 4.07 -0.80
CA LEU A 81 -1.54 3.52 0.43
C LEU A 81 -1.49 4.63 1.47
N ARG A 82 -2.15 4.44 2.59
CA ARG A 82 -2.07 5.33 3.74
C ARG A 82 -1.11 4.74 4.76
N TYR A 83 -0.15 5.53 5.25
CA TYR A 83 0.91 5.05 6.11
C TYR A 83 1.37 6.09 7.13
N TRP A 84 1.89 5.62 8.26
CA TRP A 84 2.53 6.48 9.25
C TRP A 84 4.01 6.67 8.93
N TYR A 85 4.45 7.93 8.93
CA TYR A 85 5.86 8.28 8.87
C TYR A 85 6.17 9.34 9.94
N GLY A 86 7.01 8.97 10.91
CA GLY A 86 7.21 9.78 12.11
C GLY A 86 5.89 9.95 12.89
N LYS A 87 5.43 11.20 13.02
CA LYS A 87 4.16 11.56 13.70
C LYS A 87 3.05 11.96 12.74
N THR A 88 3.22 11.72 11.44
CA THR A 88 2.30 12.20 10.40
C THR A 88 1.74 11.03 9.61
N HIS A 89 0.45 11.12 9.29
CA HIS A 89 -0.25 10.17 8.45
C HIS A 89 -0.19 10.66 7.00
N LYS A 90 0.52 9.92 6.15
CA LYS A 90 0.76 10.26 4.74
C LYS A 90 -0.01 9.33 3.82
N SER A 91 -0.11 9.70 2.54
CA SER A 91 -0.74 8.89 1.50
C SER A 91 0.08 8.93 0.22
N VAL A 92 0.28 7.77 -0.40
CA VAL A 92 0.92 7.62 -1.71
C VAL A 92 -0.11 7.06 -2.68
N TYR A 93 -0.23 7.71 -3.84
CA TYR A 93 -1.11 7.27 -4.92
C TYR A 93 -0.49 6.05 -5.62
N LEU A 94 -1.27 4.98 -5.75
CA LEU A 94 -0.84 3.72 -6.37
C LEU A 94 -1.43 3.49 -7.76
N GLY A 95 -2.34 4.36 -8.19
CA GLY A 95 -2.98 4.26 -9.50
C GLY A 95 -4.49 4.16 -9.43
N ARG A 96 -5.11 4.06 -10.61
CA ARG A 96 -6.54 3.82 -10.76
C ARG A 96 -6.84 2.33 -10.56
N VAL A 97 -7.85 2.04 -9.75
CA VAL A 97 -8.37 0.69 -9.56
C VAL A 97 -9.11 0.26 -10.82
N LYS A 98 -8.82 -0.93 -11.32
CA LYS A 98 -9.57 -1.49 -12.44
C LYS A 98 -10.91 -2.05 -11.95
N PRO A 99 -11.98 -2.00 -12.76
CA PRO A 99 -13.30 -2.51 -12.38
C PRO A 99 -13.27 -3.96 -11.87
N SER A 100 -12.38 -4.80 -12.41
CA SER A 100 -12.19 -6.21 -12.03
C SER A 100 -11.65 -6.45 -10.61
N GLN A 101 -11.33 -5.39 -9.86
CA GLN A 101 -10.87 -5.45 -8.46
C GLN A 101 -11.91 -4.88 -7.47
N ILE A 102 -13.03 -4.40 -7.98
CA ILE A 102 -14.19 -3.97 -7.19
C ILE A 102 -15.06 -5.22 -7.09
N GLY A 103 -15.11 -5.85 -5.91
CA GLY A 103 -16.12 -6.87 -5.66
C GLY A 103 -17.48 -6.27 -5.99
N GLU A 104 -18.25 -6.98 -6.82
CA GLU A 104 -19.55 -6.51 -7.29
C GLU A 104 -20.37 -5.97 -6.11
N PRO A 105 -21.03 -4.81 -6.25
CA PRO A 105 -21.98 -4.38 -5.25
C PRO A 105 -23.10 -5.42 -5.19
N THR A 106 -23.21 -6.13 -4.07
CA THR A 106 -24.41 -6.91 -3.76
C THR A 106 -25.54 -5.90 -3.54
N GLU A 107 -26.40 -5.76 -4.53
CA GLU A 107 -27.72 -5.14 -4.37
C GLU A 107 -28.61 -6.16 -3.64
N GLU A 108 -29.02 -5.83 -2.41
CA GLU A 108 -30.22 -6.35 -1.75
C GLU A 108 -31.15 -5.17 -1.42
#